data_AF-A0A9Q3EKE1-F1
#
_entry.id   AF-A0A9Q3EKE1-F1
#
_cell.length_a   1.000
_cell.length_b   1.000
_cell.length_c   1.000
_cell.angle_alpha   90.00
_cell.angle_beta   90.00
_cell.angle_gamma   90.00
#
_symmetry.space_group_name_H-M   'P 1'
#
loop_
_entity.id
_entity.type
_entity.pdbx_description
1 polymer ?
#
loop_
_entity_poly.entity_id
_entity_poly.type
_entity_poly.pdbx_seq_one_letter_code
_entity_poly.pdbx_strand_id
1 'polypeptide(L)'
;MVTPIHNTIYDLLGIIAFITQPKSSDQDNWSPFILSSLSKGSNDILHLAMRYLGLRCTKTTHLKSLLTISHHYELLPLNPTMQHEYSTLYKGFLSSKIKGAGQFLRNINKLQICCNHHIMLNTILDADLEDHEGRTTQDNSSTITRTIVDVETFMMSSKIPHLLKSLLKNKQSKCGPTKSAVYRQWTQFLDL
;
A
#
# COMPACT_ATOMS: atom_id res chain seq x y z
N MET A 1 11.08 10.05 5.38
CA MET A 1 11.93 9.61 4.24
C MET A 1 11.22 10.12 3.00
N VAL A 2 11.75 11.16 2.35
CA VAL A 2 11.12 11.69 1.14
C VAL A 2 11.66 10.86 -0.03
N THR A 3 10.79 10.16 -0.74
CA THR A 3 11.13 9.41 -1.95
C THR A 3 11.09 10.38 -3.15
N PRO A 4 12.21 10.63 -3.84
CA PRO A 4 12.24 11.59 -4.94
C PRO A 4 11.45 11.14 -6.18
N ILE A 5 11.12 9.83 -6.27
CA ILE A 5 10.29 9.24 -7.31
C ILE A 5 9.27 8.37 -6.59
N HIS A 6 7.97 8.67 -6.78
CA HIS A 6 6.90 7.89 -6.17
C HIS A 6 6.47 6.73 -7.07
N ASN A 7 6.07 7.00 -8.32
CA ASN A 7 5.48 5.99 -9.19
C ASN A 7 6.06 5.97 -10.61
N THR A 8 6.31 7.13 -11.21
CA THR A 8 6.79 7.21 -12.60
C THR A 8 7.89 8.25 -12.79
N ILE A 9 8.66 8.12 -13.88
CA ILE A 9 9.59 9.16 -14.31
C ILE A 9 8.88 10.48 -14.65
N TYR A 10 7.61 10.41 -15.09
CA TYR A 10 6.82 11.59 -15.43
C TYR A 10 6.49 12.44 -14.21
N ASP A 11 6.30 11.83 -13.04
CA ASP A 11 6.14 12.58 -11.78
C ASP A 11 7.40 13.42 -11.49
N LEU A 12 8.58 12.83 -11.72
CA LEU A 12 9.85 13.51 -11.53
C LEU A 12 10.04 14.63 -12.56
N LEU A 13 9.68 14.41 -13.83
CA LEU A 13 9.72 15.44 -14.86
C LEU A 13 8.78 16.61 -14.55
N GLY A 14 7.60 16.34 -14.00
CA GLY A 14 6.68 17.39 -13.52
C GLY A 14 7.29 18.22 -12.38
N ILE A 15 7.95 17.58 -11.43
CA ILE A 15 8.67 18.27 -10.35
C ILE A 15 9.83 19.10 -10.90
N ILE A 16 10.62 18.54 -11.83
CA ILE A 16 11.72 19.25 -12.47
C ILE A 16 11.18 20.49 -13.19
N ALA A 17 10.16 20.34 -14.02
CA ALA A 17 9.54 21.46 -14.75
C ALA A 17 8.97 22.53 -13.81
N PHE A 18 8.42 22.13 -12.66
CA PHE A 18 7.96 23.07 -11.63
C PHE A 18 9.10 23.84 -10.98
N ILE A 19 10.21 23.17 -10.63
CA ILE A 19 11.37 23.81 -10.00
C ILE A 19 12.08 24.74 -11.00
N THR A 20 12.18 24.31 -12.25
CA THR A 20 12.88 25.04 -13.31
C THR A 20 12.01 26.02 -14.07
N GLN A 21 10.81 26.36 -13.55
CA GLN A 21 9.81 27.22 -14.21
C GLN A 21 10.46 28.22 -15.17
N PRO A 22 10.23 28.09 -16.49
CA PRO A 22 11.02 28.78 -17.50
C PRO A 22 10.83 30.27 -17.28
N LYS A 23 11.90 30.97 -16.93
CA LYS A 23 11.80 32.41 -16.67
C LYS A 23 11.48 33.20 -17.94
N SER A 24 11.65 32.63 -19.15
CA SER A 24 11.19 33.26 -20.39
C SER A 24 11.45 32.49 -21.71
N SER A 25 11.86 31.22 -21.74
CA SER A 25 12.11 30.54 -23.04
C SER A 25 11.90 29.03 -23.05
N ASP A 26 11.60 28.49 -24.25
CA ASP A 26 11.51 27.05 -24.54
C ASP A 26 12.84 26.28 -24.30
N GLN A 27 13.94 26.98 -24.00
CA GLN A 27 15.26 26.37 -23.77
C GLN A 27 15.39 25.67 -22.40
N ASP A 28 14.50 25.97 -21.45
CA ASP A 28 14.51 25.35 -20.11
C ASP A 28 13.68 24.05 -20.04
N ASN A 29 13.30 23.46 -21.17
CA ASN A 29 12.57 22.19 -21.19
C ASN A 29 13.55 20.99 -21.24
N TRP A 30 13.87 20.45 -20.06
CA TRP A 30 14.79 19.31 -19.90
C TRP A 30 14.16 17.95 -20.26
N SER A 31 12.83 17.88 -20.36
CA SER A 31 12.09 16.61 -20.47
C SER A 31 12.48 15.76 -21.69
N PRO A 32 12.60 16.31 -22.92
CA PRO A 32 12.98 15.52 -24.09
C PRO A 32 14.39 14.94 -23.98
N PHE A 33 15.33 15.68 -23.39
CA PHE A 33 16.72 15.26 -23.22
C PHE A 33 16.83 14.13 -22.19
N ILE A 34 16.12 14.25 -21.07
CA ILE A 34 16.07 13.22 -20.03
C ILE A 34 15.42 11.94 -20.60
N LEU A 35 14.27 12.05 -21.25
CA LEU A 35 13.57 10.89 -21.81
C LEU A 35 14.40 10.19 -22.90
N SER A 36 15.08 10.95 -23.78
CA SER A 36 15.95 10.36 -24.79
C SER A 36 17.19 9.68 -24.21
N SER A 37 17.73 10.17 -23.10
CA SER A 37 18.85 9.51 -22.41
C SER A 37 18.40 8.18 -21.81
N LEU A 38 17.23 8.18 -21.15
CA LEU A 38 16.67 7.01 -20.51
C LEU A 38 16.27 5.91 -21.50
N SER A 39 15.74 6.27 -22.67
CA SER A 39 15.42 5.29 -23.73
C SER A 39 16.67 4.58 -24.28
N LYS A 40 17.84 5.20 -24.15
CA LYS A 40 19.15 4.61 -24.48
C LYS A 40 19.78 3.86 -23.29
N GLY A 41 19.09 3.77 -22.16
CA GLY A 41 19.58 3.13 -20.94
C GLY A 41 20.58 3.95 -20.12
N SER A 42 20.78 5.25 -20.43
CA SER A 42 21.66 6.14 -19.67
C SER A 42 20.86 7.04 -18.72
N ASN A 43 21.34 7.11 -17.48
CA ASN A 43 20.80 7.99 -16.43
C ASN A 43 21.60 9.29 -16.27
N ASP A 44 22.60 9.55 -17.10
CA ASP A 44 23.60 10.60 -16.85
C ASP A 44 22.99 11.99 -16.85
N ILE A 45 22.12 12.28 -17.83
CA ILE A 45 21.40 13.56 -17.93
C ILE A 45 20.45 13.74 -16.76
N LEU A 46 19.81 12.67 -16.30
CA LEU A 46 18.93 12.69 -15.14
C LEU A 46 19.73 12.97 -13.85
N HIS A 47 20.87 12.28 -13.65
CA HIS A 47 21.75 12.52 -12.52
C HIS A 47 22.31 13.94 -12.52
N LEU A 48 22.66 14.47 -13.69
CA LEU A 48 23.13 15.84 -13.86
C LEU A 48 22.03 16.84 -13.46
N ALA A 49 20.82 16.70 -14.01
CA ALA A 49 19.69 17.55 -13.66
C ALA A 49 19.41 17.51 -12.15
N MET A 50 19.34 16.30 -11.56
CA MET A 50 19.09 16.14 -10.12
C MET A 50 20.21 16.70 -9.25
N ARG A 51 21.46 16.67 -9.70
CA ARG A 51 22.60 17.27 -8.97
C ARG A 51 22.46 18.78 -8.85
N TYR A 52 21.91 19.45 -9.86
CA TYR A 52 21.71 20.90 -9.83
C TYR A 52 20.40 21.32 -9.15
N LEU A 53 19.36 20.48 -9.24
CA LEU A 53 18.02 20.82 -8.78
C LEU A 53 17.68 20.29 -7.37
N GLY A 54 18.42 19.31 -6.87
CA GLY A 54 18.09 18.64 -5.61
C GLY A 54 19.30 18.28 -4.77
N LEU A 55 19.21 18.57 -3.47
CA LEU A 55 20.14 18.03 -2.49
C LEU A 55 19.57 16.74 -1.89
N ARG A 56 20.26 15.62 -2.09
CA ARG A 56 19.88 14.33 -1.50
C ARG A 56 20.94 13.86 -0.50
N CYS A 57 20.63 13.96 0.78
CA CYS A 57 21.43 13.39 1.86
C CYS A 57 20.83 12.05 2.31
N THR A 58 21.67 11.03 2.47
CA THR A 58 21.23 9.73 3.02
C THR A 58 21.62 9.61 4.49
N LYS A 59 20.86 8.83 5.27
CA LYS A 59 21.20 8.56 6.68
C LYS A 59 22.61 7.93 6.81
N THR A 60 23.01 7.13 5.84
CA THR A 60 24.32 6.46 5.78
C THR A 60 25.50 7.41 5.61
N THR A 61 25.30 8.59 5.00
CA THR A 61 26.39 9.53 4.69
C THR A 61 26.64 10.53 5.83
N HIS A 62 25.60 10.88 6.60
CA HIS A 62 25.70 11.97 7.59
C HIS A 62 25.55 11.54 9.06
N LEU A 63 24.99 10.36 9.35
CA LEU A 63 24.72 9.91 10.71
C LEU A 63 25.47 8.59 10.99
N LYS A 64 26.76 8.71 11.34
CA LYS A 64 27.65 7.58 11.62
C LYS A 64 27.28 6.74 12.86
N SER A 65 26.32 7.21 13.67
CA SER A 65 25.92 6.58 14.95
C SER A 65 24.50 5.97 14.94
N LEU A 66 23.83 5.89 13.80
CA LEU A 66 22.51 5.24 13.75
C LEU A 66 22.64 3.72 13.85
N LEU A 67 21.75 3.13 14.65
CA LEU A 67 21.59 1.68 14.71
C LEU A 67 21.20 1.13 13.33
N THR A 68 21.78 -0.03 12.98
CA THR A 68 21.43 -0.76 11.77
C THR A 68 19.95 -1.14 11.80
N ILE A 69 19.22 -0.76 10.76
CA ILE A 69 17.84 -1.20 10.56
C ILE A 69 17.87 -2.54 9.82
N SER A 70 17.37 -3.60 10.46
CA SER A 70 17.16 -4.89 9.80
C SER A 70 15.73 -5.00 9.28
N HIS A 71 15.58 -5.54 8.09
CA HIS A 71 14.29 -5.84 7.49
C HIS A 71 14.10 -7.36 7.47
N HIS A 72 12.95 -7.82 7.95
CA HIS A 72 12.59 -9.23 7.94
C HIS A 72 11.24 -9.38 7.23
N TYR A 73 11.15 -10.40 6.38
CA TYR A 73 9.94 -10.74 5.65
C TYR A 73 9.52 -12.15 6.06
N GLU A 74 8.23 -12.32 6.35
CA GLU A 74 7.68 -13.59 6.78
C GLU A 74 6.54 -14.00 5.83
N LEU A 75 6.63 -15.23 5.32
CA LEU A 75 5.61 -15.83 4.48
C LEU A 75 4.63 -16.58 5.36
N LEU A 76 3.41 -16.07 5.44
CA LEU A 76 2.34 -16.68 6.24
C LEU A 76 1.33 -17.32 5.29
N PRO A 77 1.10 -18.64 5.38
CA PRO A 77 0.06 -19.29 4.59
C PRO A 77 -1.32 -18.78 5.01
N LEU A 78 -2.25 -18.71 4.07
CA LEU A 78 -3.64 -18.41 4.39
C LEU A 78 -4.23 -19.53 5.25
N ASN A 79 -5.12 -19.16 6.17
CA ASN A 79 -5.99 -20.11 6.84
C ASN A 79 -6.79 -20.90 5.77
N PRO A 80 -7.02 -22.22 5.93
CA PRO A 80 -7.75 -23.03 4.95
C PRO A 80 -9.08 -22.43 4.46
N THR A 81 -9.87 -21.81 5.35
CA THR A 81 -11.13 -21.16 4.99
C THR A 81 -10.88 -19.96 4.06
N MET A 82 -9.95 -19.09 4.44
CA MET A 82 -9.55 -17.94 3.61
C MET A 82 -8.91 -18.35 2.29
N GLN A 83 -8.19 -19.48 2.27
CA GLN A 83 -7.61 -20.02 1.05
C GLN A 83 -8.69 -20.45 0.06
N HIS A 84 -9.78 -21.04 0.54
CA HIS A 84 -10.93 -21.40 -0.28
C HIS A 84 -11.58 -20.15 -0.89
N GLU A 85 -11.88 -19.15 -0.06
CA GLU A 85 -12.45 -17.87 -0.54
C GLU A 85 -11.56 -17.15 -1.54
N TYR A 86 -10.26 -17.06 -1.24
CA TYR A 86 -9.28 -16.47 -2.14
C TYR A 86 -9.28 -17.18 -3.50
N SER A 87 -9.32 -18.52 -3.50
CA SER A 87 -9.34 -19.31 -4.72
C SER A 87 -10.61 -19.05 -5.54
N THR A 88 -11.76 -18.89 -4.88
CA THR A 88 -13.03 -18.56 -5.53
C THR A 88 -12.99 -17.16 -6.15
N LEU A 89 -12.55 -16.15 -5.39
CA LEU A 89 -12.36 -14.78 -5.88
C LEU A 89 -11.39 -14.72 -7.05
N TYR A 90 -10.28 -15.47 -6.97
CA TYR A 90 -9.24 -15.48 -7.99
C TYR A 90 -9.71 -16.13 -9.29
N LYS A 91 -10.45 -17.25 -9.21
CA LYS A 91 -11.08 -17.87 -10.38
C LYS A 91 -12.08 -16.92 -11.04
N GLY A 92 -12.90 -16.23 -10.25
CA GLY A 92 -13.83 -15.21 -10.75
C GLY A 92 -13.13 -14.03 -11.41
N PHE A 93 -12.01 -13.58 -10.84
CA PHE A 93 -11.18 -12.53 -11.43
C PHE A 93 -10.62 -12.95 -12.79
N LEU A 94 -10.06 -14.15 -12.92
CA LEU A 94 -9.50 -14.67 -14.17
C LEU A 94 -10.57 -14.89 -15.26
N SER A 95 -11.77 -15.33 -14.89
CA SER A 95 -12.85 -15.59 -15.85
C SER A 95 -13.60 -14.32 -16.27
N SER A 96 -13.50 -13.25 -15.48
CA SER A 96 -14.13 -11.98 -15.82
C SER A 96 -13.49 -11.35 -17.04
N LYS A 97 -14.27 -11.06 -18.09
CA LYS A 97 -13.86 -10.12 -19.14
C LYS A 97 -13.90 -8.72 -18.53
N ILE A 98 -12.79 -8.29 -17.93
CA ILE A 98 -12.74 -7.08 -17.12
C ILE A 98 -13.08 -5.86 -17.99
N LYS A 99 -14.29 -5.31 -17.78
CA LYS A 99 -14.79 -4.12 -18.47
C LYS A 99 -14.34 -2.87 -17.70
N GLY A 100 -13.08 -2.48 -17.90
CA GLY A 100 -12.55 -1.19 -17.44
C GLY A 100 -11.72 -1.25 -16.15
N ALA A 101 -10.89 -0.21 -15.98
CA ALA A 101 -9.90 -0.12 -14.90
C ALA A 101 -10.51 -0.12 -13.49
N GLY A 102 -11.72 0.43 -13.33
CA GLY A 102 -12.42 0.45 -12.03
C GLY A 102 -12.72 -0.95 -11.51
N GLN A 103 -13.32 -1.81 -12.35
CA GLN A 103 -13.64 -3.19 -11.97
C GLN A 103 -12.38 -4.02 -11.73
N PHE A 104 -11.33 -3.79 -12.54
CA PHE A 104 -10.02 -4.42 -12.34
C PHE A 104 -9.48 -4.15 -10.93
N LEU A 105 -9.44 -2.87 -10.55
CA LEU A 105 -8.91 -2.43 -9.25
C LEU A 105 -9.77 -2.92 -8.09
N ARG A 106 -11.11 -2.90 -8.22
CA ARG A 106 -12.01 -3.47 -7.21
C ARG A 106 -11.73 -4.96 -6.98
N ASN A 107 -11.59 -5.75 -8.05
CA ASN A 107 -11.32 -7.17 -7.92
C ASN A 107 -9.94 -7.46 -7.29
N ILE A 108 -8.91 -6.69 -7.64
CA ILE A 108 -7.59 -6.78 -6.98
C ILE A 108 -7.70 -6.43 -5.49
N ASN A 109 -8.43 -5.38 -5.15
CA ASN A 109 -8.61 -4.97 -3.77
C ASN A 109 -9.29 -6.07 -2.93
N LYS A 110 -10.30 -6.76 -3.48
CA LYS A 110 -10.92 -7.93 -2.82
C LYS A 110 -9.91 -9.03 -2.53
N LEU A 111 -9.08 -9.38 -3.50
CA LEU A 111 -8.01 -10.38 -3.33
C LEU A 111 -7.02 -9.95 -2.24
N GLN A 112 -6.61 -8.68 -2.22
CA GLN A 112 -5.70 -8.15 -1.20
C GLN A 112 -6.33 -8.18 0.21
N ILE A 113 -7.61 -7.84 0.32
CA ILE A 113 -8.31 -7.79 1.61
C ILE A 113 -8.59 -9.19 2.15
N CYS A 114 -8.93 -10.14 1.27
CA CYS A 114 -8.99 -11.56 1.60
C CYS A 114 -7.68 -12.07 2.24
N CYS A 115 -6.53 -11.57 1.80
CA CYS A 115 -5.24 -11.90 2.41
C CYS A 115 -4.97 -11.22 3.75
N ASN A 116 -5.81 -10.28 4.19
CA ASN A 116 -5.63 -9.54 5.44
C ASN A 116 -6.59 -9.99 6.52
N HIS A 117 -7.90 -10.02 6.25
CA HIS A 117 -8.90 -10.41 7.24
C HIS A 117 -10.25 -10.75 6.60
N HIS A 118 -10.89 -11.83 7.07
CA HIS A 118 -12.23 -12.27 6.62
C HIS A 118 -13.30 -11.19 6.79
N ILE A 119 -13.38 -10.60 7.98
CA ILE A 119 -14.37 -9.56 8.32
C ILE A 119 -14.36 -8.40 7.33
N MET A 120 -13.17 -7.93 6.95
CA MET A 120 -13.05 -6.83 5.99
C MET A 120 -13.50 -7.24 4.59
N LEU A 121 -13.32 -8.52 4.22
CA LEU A 121 -13.82 -9.04 2.96
C LEU A 121 -15.35 -9.01 2.96
N ASN A 122 -15.99 -9.48 4.05
CA ASN A 122 -17.44 -9.47 4.17
C ASN A 122 -18.03 -8.07 4.04
N THR A 123 -17.46 -7.07 4.72
CA THR A 123 -17.92 -5.67 4.58
C THR A 123 -17.94 -5.19 3.13
N ILE A 124 -16.98 -5.63 2.31
CA ILE A 124 -16.89 -5.24 0.90
C ILE A 124 -17.86 -6.04 0.03
N LEU A 125 -18.01 -7.33 0.30
CA LEU A 125 -18.96 -8.17 -0.41
C LEU A 125 -20.40 -7.70 -0.16
N ASP A 126 -20.73 -7.35 1.08
CA ASP A 126 -22.04 -6.80 1.47
C ASP A 126 -22.31 -5.47 0.75
N ALA A 127 -21.32 -4.57 0.69
CA ALA A 127 -21.45 -3.30 -0.03
C ALA A 127 -21.67 -3.49 -1.54
N ASP A 128 -21.04 -4.50 -2.16
CA ASP A 128 -21.25 -4.79 -3.58
C ASP A 128 -22.65 -5.39 -3.83
N LEU A 129 -23.21 -6.15 -2.89
CA LEU A 129 -24.59 -6.66 -2.98
C LEU A 129 -25.59 -5.50 -2.94
N GLU A 130 -25.40 -4.53 -2.04
CA GLU A 130 -26.25 -3.32 -1.96
C GLU A 130 -26.19 -2.46 -3.24
N ASP A 131 -25.01 -2.35 -3.87
CA ASP A 131 -24.83 -1.65 -5.16
C ASP A 131 -25.58 -2.36 -6.31
N HIS A 132 -25.74 -3.69 -6.24
CA HIS A 132 -26.40 -4.50 -7.27
C HIS A 132 -27.93 -4.61 -7.10
N GLU A 133 -28.44 -4.57 -5.87
CA GLU A 133 -29.88 -4.69 -5.60
C GLU A 133 -30.64 -3.37 -5.77
N GLY A 134 -29.94 -2.25 -5.99
CA GLY A 134 -30.55 -0.94 -6.21
C GLY A 134 -31.07 -0.36 -4.88
N ARG A 135 -30.51 0.78 -4.48
CA ARG A 135 -30.91 1.51 -3.26
C ARG A 135 -32.42 1.75 -3.21
N THR A 136 -33.16 0.90 -2.52
CA THR A 136 -34.43 1.28 -1.90
C THR A 136 -34.08 2.23 -0.76
N THR A 137 -34.33 3.52 -0.98
CA THR A 137 -34.25 4.57 0.04
C THR A 137 -35.24 4.29 1.17
N GLN A 138 -34.78 3.57 2.19
CA GLN A 138 -35.33 3.71 3.54
C GLN A 138 -34.39 4.61 4.33
N ASP A 139 -34.89 5.82 4.64
CA ASP A 139 -34.34 6.68 5.68
C ASP A 139 -34.23 5.88 6.97
N ASN A 140 -33.01 5.51 7.36
CA ASN A 140 -32.75 4.93 8.67
C ASN A 140 -31.50 5.58 9.27
N SER A 141 -31.76 6.38 10.30
CA SER A 141 -30.85 6.74 11.40
C SER A 141 -29.61 5.85 11.45
N SER A 142 -28.44 6.44 11.20
CA SER A 142 -27.14 5.77 11.27
C SER A 142 -26.81 5.42 12.73
N THR A 143 -27.49 4.41 13.26
CA THR A 143 -27.04 3.71 14.46
C THR A 143 -25.82 2.91 14.01
N ILE A 144 -24.62 3.38 14.35
CA ILE A 144 -23.39 2.64 14.11
C ILE A 144 -23.48 1.37 14.94
N THR A 145 -23.96 0.28 14.33
CA THR A 145 -23.93 -1.04 14.93
C THR A 145 -22.45 -1.44 14.98
N ARG A 146 -21.83 -1.29 16.16
CA ARG A 146 -20.53 -1.89 16.42
C ARG A 146 -20.73 -3.39 16.35
N THR A 147 -20.34 -4.01 15.24
CA THR A 147 -20.28 -5.46 15.13
C THR A 147 -19.25 -5.95 16.14
N ILE A 148 -19.70 -6.59 17.21
CA ILE A 148 -18.80 -7.24 18.16
C ILE A 148 -18.22 -8.44 17.43
N VAL A 149 -16.93 -8.36 17.15
CA VAL A 149 -16.17 -9.43 16.54
C VAL A 149 -15.71 -10.37 17.65
N ASP A 150 -16.10 -11.64 17.57
CA ASP A 150 -15.59 -12.64 18.49
C ASP A 150 -14.11 -12.95 18.21
N VAL A 151 -13.41 -13.42 19.25
CA VAL A 151 -11.96 -13.68 19.18
C VAL A 151 -11.62 -14.75 18.14
N GLU A 152 -12.49 -15.74 17.93
CA GLU A 152 -12.25 -16.82 16.98
C GLU A 152 -12.24 -16.26 15.55
N THR A 153 -13.23 -15.45 15.20
CA THR A 153 -13.32 -14.75 13.92
C THR A 153 -12.15 -13.79 13.70
N PHE A 154 -11.70 -13.08 14.74
CA PHE A 154 -10.49 -12.23 14.67
C PHE A 154 -9.21 -13.03 14.41
N MET A 155 -9.11 -14.23 14.99
CA MET A 155 -7.94 -15.10 14.86
C MET A 155 -7.90 -15.87 13.52
N MET A 156 -8.94 -15.78 12.69
CA MET A 156 -8.98 -16.41 11.36
C MET A 156 -7.93 -15.87 10.38
N SER A 157 -7.42 -14.65 10.59
CA SER A 157 -6.32 -14.12 9.80
C SER A 157 -4.98 -14.68 10.28
N SER A 158 -4.23 -15.38 9.43
CA SER A 158 -2.90 -15.89 9.76
C SER A 158 -1.90 -14.79 10.22
N LYS A 159 -2.14 -13.53 9.83
CA LYS A 159 -1.30 -12.39 10.21
C LYS A 159 -1.50 -11.97 11.67
N ILE A 160 -2.70 -12.17 12.23
CA ILE A 160 -3.07 -11.71 13.58
C ILE A 160 -2.38 -12.53 14.67
N PRO A 161 -2.52 -13.87 14.75
CA PRO A 161 -1.82 -14.68 15.74
C PRO A 161 -0.30 -14.49 15.67
N HIS A 162 0.23 -14.35 14.46
CA HIS A 162 1.65 -14.12 14.22
C HIS A 162 2.13 -12.76 14.76
N LEU A 163 1.37 -11.70 14.50
CA LEU A 163 1.62 -10.37 15.06
C LEU A 163 1.59 -10.40 16.58
N LEU A 164 0.56 -11.00 17.18
CA LEU A 164 0.42 -11.13 18.63
C LEU A 164 1.60 -11.90 19.25
N LYS A 165 1.99 -13.03 18.64
CA LYS A 165 3.16 -13.80 19.06
C LYS A 165 4.45 -12.96 19.01
N SER A 166 4.62 -12.15 17.97
CA SER A 166 5.79 -11.28 17.79
C SER A 166 5.82 -10.15 18.83
N LEU A 167 4.67 -9.53 19.11
CA LEU A 167 4.54 -8.51 20.15
C LEU A 167 4.78 -9.08 21.56
N LEU A 168 4.28 -10.28 21.85
CA LEU A 168 4.51 -10.98 23.12
C LEU A 168 6.00 -11.32 23.31
N LYS A 169 6.66 -11.81 22.25
CA LYS A 169 8.11 -12.09 22.28
C LYS A 169 8.92 -10.82 22.57
N ASN A 170 8.55 -9.69 21.97
CA ASN A 170 9.20 -8.40 22.21
C ASN A 170 8.97 -7.89 23.64
N LYS A 171 7.77 -8.10 24.20
CA LYS A 171 7.46 -7.76 25.60
C LYS A 171 8.31 -8.57 26.59
N GLN A 172 8.62 -9.82 26.27
CA GLN A 172 9.42 -10.73 27.10
C GLN A 172 10.94 -10.60 26.88
N SER A 173 11.37 -9.73 25.95
CA SER A 173 12.78 -9.53 25.64
C SER A 173 13.54 -8.94 26.84
N LYS A 174 14.70 -9.52 27.14
CA LYS A 174 15.58 -9.07 28.23
C LYS A 174 16.30 -7.75 27.94
N CYS A 175 16.20 -7.20 26.72
CA CYS A 175 16.88 -5.97 26.31
C CYS A 175 16.16 -4.66 26.70
N GLY A 176 15.21 -4.71 27.64
CA GLY A 176 14.44 -3.55 28.08
C GLY A 176 13.13 -3.35 27.30
N PRO A 177 12.30 -2.37 27.70
CA PRO A 177 10.98 -2.17 27.13
C PRO A 177 11.08 -1.73 25.67
N THR A 178 10.70 -2.62 24.75
CA THR A 178 10.65 -2.32 23.32
C THR A 178 9.26 -1.81 22.97
N LYS A 179 9.16 -0.60 22.40
CA LYS A 179 7.91 -0.10 21.81
C LYS A 179 7.81 -0.56 20.36
N SER A 180 6.65 -1.05 19.96
CA SER A 180 6.38 -1.48 18.59
C SER A 180 5.35 -0.55 17.94
N ALA A 181 5.55 -0.26 16.66
CA ALA A 181 4.58 0.45 15.83
C ALA A 181 4.05 -0.53 14.77
N VAL A 182 2.73 -0.60 14.64
CA VAL A 182 2.06 -1.42 13.61
C VAL A 182 1.51 -0.47 12.56
N TYR A 183 1.90 -0.69 11.29
CA TYR A 183 1.43 0.10 10.16
C TYR A 183 0.49 -0.73 9.28
N ARG A 184 -0.63 -0.14 8.88
CA ARG A 184 -1.61 -0.74 7.97
C ARG A 184 -2.20 0.33 7.04
N GLN A 185 -2.54 -0.09 5.83
CA GLN A 185 -3.10 0.79 4.81
C GLN A 185 -4.61 1.00 4.95
N TRP A 186 -5.34 0.03 5.50
CA TRP A 186 -6.79 0.12 5.68
C TRP A 186 -7.12 0.48 7.12
N THR A 187 -7.83 1.59 7.32
CA THR A 187 -8.24 2.10 8.63
C THR A 187 -9.16 1.14 9.37
N GLN A 188 -10.09 0.50 8.66
CA GLN A 188 -11.03 -0.49 9.23
C GLN A 188 -10.32 -1.64 9.95
N PHE A 189 -9.08 -1.95 9.60
CA PHE A 189 -8.29 -2.97 10.30
C PHE A 189 -7.75 -2.49 11.65
N LEU A 190 -7.52 -1.18 11.82
CA LEU A 190 -7.06 -0.61 13.09
C LEU A 190 -8.20 -0.54 14.12
N ASP A 191 -9.44 -0.58 13.65
CA ASP A 191 -10.63 -0.65 14.51
C ASP A 191 -10.94 -2.07 15.01
N LEU A 192 -10.37 -3.11 14.36
CA LEU A 192 -10.43 -4.51 14.78
C LEU A 192 -9.40 -4.81 15.88
#